data_AF-A0AAD3CTL0-F1
#
_entry.id   AF-A0AAD3CTL0-F1
#
_cell.length_a   1.000
_cell.length_b   1.000
_cell.length_c   1.000
_cell.angle_alpha   90.00
_cell.angle_beta   90.00
_cell.angle_gamma   90.00
#
_symmetry.space_group_name_H-M   'P 1'
#
loop_
_entity.id
_entity.type
_entity.pdbx_description
1 polymer ?
#
loop_
_entity_poly.entity_id
_entity_poly.type
_entity_poly.pdbx_seq_one_letter_code
_entity_poly.pdbx_strand_id
1 'polypeptide(L)'
;MKSTEDLKVQWAGGRDVWPKVPVSSTEFIHVQTKVRTADDGDDSFDDWPEIVKQSTLFGFGAYNPRGQTFPNDVNEKQHALLKKDIETSMIDYSDVGKFWEGASIWEDGSSEKGFILAFRESHANEGLNLSVNLARKYDQGAIYKFEMEGERLMRDTIAVLDDGTDAKVEVIMDSSTDLSPFI
;
A
#
# COMPACT_ATOMS: atom_id res chain seq x y z
N MET A 1 -14.90 -16.93 9.30
CA MET A 1 -14.66 -16.13 8.08
C MET A 1 -15.37 -14.80 8.30
N LYS A 2 -14.67 -13.66 8.18
CA LYS A 2 -15.29 -12.33 8.35
C LYS A 2 -16.33 -12.10 7.24
N SER A 3 -17.37 -11.30 7.50
CA SER A 3 -18.34 -10.95 6.44
C SER A 3 -17.72 -9.99 5.43
N THR A 4 -18.31 -9.88 4.24
CA THR A 4 -17.87 -8.91 3.21
C THR A 4 -17.95 -7.46 3.72
N GLU A 5 -18.94 -7.13 4.57
CA GLU A 5 -19.05 -5.80 5.19
C GLU A 5 -17.95 -5.55 6.21
N ASP A 6 -17.62 -6.54 7.05
CA ASP A 6 -16.51 -6.44 8.01
C ASP A 6 -15.16 -6.27 7.29
N LEU A 7 -14.98 -6.96 6.15
CA LEU A 7 -13.80 -6.79 5.30
C LEU A 7 -13.77 -5.39 4.70
N LYS A 8 -14.88 -4.88 4.15
CA LYS A 8 -14.90 -3.50 3.64
C LYS A 8 -14.54 -2.47 4.71
N VAL A 9 -15.05 -2.60 5.93
CA VAL A 9 -14.71 -1.68 7.03
C VAL A 9 -13.23 -1.81 7.40
N GLN A 10 -12.71 -3.04 7.52
CA GLN A 10 -11.31 -3.26 7.88
C GLN A 10 -10.34 -2.70 6.82
N TRP A 11 -10.62 -2.92 5.54
CA TRP A 11 -9.79 -2.45 4.43
C TRP A 11 -9.96 -0.94 4.20
N ALA A 12 -11.17 -0.41 4.40
CA ALA A 12 -11.41 1.02 4.35
C ALA A 12 -10.72 1.76 5.50
N GLY A 13 -10.68 1.19 6.71
CA GLY A 13 -10.13 1.80 7.94
C GLY A 13 -8.62 1.64 8.15
N GLY A 14 -7.94 0.84 7.34
CA GLY A 14 -6.51 0.56 7.50
C GLY A 14 -5.65 1.82 7.41
N ARG A 15 -4.53 1.84 8.14
CA ARG A 15 -3.45 2.82 8.00
C ARG A 15 -2.30 2.20 7.21
N ASP A 16 -1.52 3.00 6.51
CA ASP A 16 -0.32 2.52 5.80
C ASP A 16 0.93 3.26 6.27
N VAL A 17 2.03 2.53 6.41
CA VAL A 17 3.35 3.04 6.78
C VAL A 17 4.32 2.77 5.65
N TRP A 18 4.99 3.82 5.19
CA TRP A 18 5.97 3.82 4.12
C TRP A 18 7.30 4.36 4.68
N PRO A 19 8.15 3.51 5.25
CA PRO A 19 9.34 3.95 5.98
C PRO A 19 10.45 4.54 5.09
N LYS A 20 10.41 4.29 3.78
CA LYS A 20 11.48 4.64 2.83
C LYS A 20 10.92 5.20 1.52
N VAL A 21 10.03 6.18 1.60
CA VAL A 21 9.52 6.88 0.40
C VAL A 21 10.67 7.65 -0.27
N PRO A 22 11.02 7.38 -1.53
CA PRO A 22 12.11 8.09 -2.20
C PRO A 22 11.74 9.55 -2.47
N VAL A 23 12.60 10.48 -2.04
CA VAL A 23 12.52 11.90 -2.43
C VAL A 23 13.66 12.30 -3.37
N SER A 24 14.78 11.55 -3.34
CA SER A 24 15.86 11.63 -4.31
C SER A 24 16.52 10.25 -4.48
N SER A 25 17.62 10.17 -5.22
CA SER A 25 18.39 8.92 -5.37
C SER A 25 19.10 8.48 -4.09
N THR A 26 19.27 9.38 -3.12
CA THR A 26 20.02 9.12 -1.87
C THR A 26 19.25 9.47 -0.61
N GLU A 27 18.04 10.01 -0.74
CA GLU A 27 17.24 10.51 0.38
C GLU A 27 15.85 9.88 0.36
N PHE A 28 15.40 9.50 1.56
CA PHE A 28 14.13 8.85 1.80
C PHE A 28 13.45 9.52 2.98
N ILE A 29 12.12 9.55 2.96
CA ILE A 29 11.30 10.00 4.08
C ILE A 29 10.38 8.89 4.57
N HIS A 30 9.88 9.06 5.79
CA HIS A 30 8.84 8.24 6.36
C HIS A 30 7.48 8.90 6.08
N VAL A 31 6.52 8.14 5.56
CA VAL A 31 5.12 8.57 5.44
C VAL A 31 4.23 7.58 6.18
N GLN A 32 3.35 8.08 7.05
CA GLN A 32 2.26 7.32 7.63
C GLN A 32 0.95 7.93 7.14
N THR A 33 -0.03 7.09 6.82
CA THR A 33 -1.33 7.51 6.35
C THR A 33 -2.42 7.12 7.33
N LYS A 34 -3.49 7.91 7.36
CA LYS A 34 -4.76 7.54 7.98
C LYS A 34 -5.91 7.94 7.06
N VAL A 35 -7.05 7.29 7.26
CA VAL A 35 -8.30 7.67 6.58
C VAL A 35 -8.75 9.03 7.08
N ARG A 36 -9.13 9.93 6.16
CA ARG A 36 -9.69 11.24 6.52
C ARG A 36 -11.04 11.06 7.19
N THR A 37 -11.23 11.75 8.31
CA THR A 37 -12.48 11.80 9.08
C THR A 37 -13.07 13.20 9.06
N ALA A 38 -14.33 13.33 9.51
CA ALA A 38 -14.99 14.63 9.61
C ALA A 38 -14.29 15.61 10.58
N ASP A 39 -13.49 15.08 11.52
CA ASP A 39 -12.81 15.86 12.55
C ASP A 39 -11.45 16.44 12.08
N ASP A 40 -10.93 16.00 10.93
CA ASP A 40 -9.60 16.38 10.44
C ASP A 40 -9.53 17.80 9.83
N GLY A 41 -10.66 18.52 9.75
CA GLY A 41 -10.75 19.86 9.16
C GLY A 41 -10.63 19.84 7.62
N ASP A 42 -11.20 20.83 6.94
CA ASP A 42 -11.24 20.86 5.46
C ASP A 42 -9.94 21.44 4.84
N ASP A 43 -9.18 22.23 5.61
CA ASP A 43 -8.15 23.15 5.09
C ASP A 43 -6.70 22.64 5.12
N SER A 44 -6.43 21.42 5.60
CA SER A 44 -5.06 20.87 5.60
C SER A 44 -4.86 19.94 4.40
N PHE A 45 -4.34 20.49 3.31
CA PHE A 45 -3.76 19.66 2.25
C PHE A 45 -2.35 19.25 2.66
N ASP A 46 -2.10 17.94 2.64
CA ASP A 46 -0.77 17.43 2.91
C ASP A 46 0.17 17.74 1.75
N ASP A 47 1.39 18.16 2.08
CA ASP A 47 2.44 18.32 1.08
C ASP A 47 3.03 16.95 0.72
N TRP A 48 2.29 16.19 -0.11
CA TRP A 48 2.72 14.85 -0.53
C TRP A 48 4.08 14.88 -1.24
N PRO A 49 4.93 13.85 -1.04
CA PRO A 49 6.19 13.73 -1.77
C PRO A 49 5.93 13.69 -3.26
N GLU A 50 6.86 14.24 -4.05
CA GLU A 50 6.66 14.37 -5.50
C GLU A 50 6.42 13.01 -6.18
N ILE A 51 7.05 11.94 -5.70
CA ILE A 51 6.80 10.59 -6.21
C ILE A 51 5.36 10.13 -5.98
N VAL A 52 4.72 10.56 -4.89
CA VAL A 52 3.30 10.28 -4.62
C VAL A 52 2.43 11.13 -5.53
N LYS A 53 2.78 12.40 -5.72
CA LYS A 53 2.03 13.34 -6.59
C LYS A 53 2.05 12.96 -8.07
N GLN A 54 3.14 12.37 -8.56
CA GLN A 54 3.36 12.08 -9.99
C GLN A 54 3.13 10.62 -10.38
N SER A 55 2.68 9.78 -9.44
CA SER A 55 2.56 8.34 -9.66
C SER A 55 1.21 7.81 -9.22
N THR A 56 0.80 6.71 -9.83
CA THR A 56 -0.14 5.77 -9.21
C THR A 56 0.66 4.77 -8.40
N LEU A 57 0.26 4.56 -7.15
CA LEU A 57 0.94 3.67 -6.22
C LEU A 57 0.11 2.41 -5.97
N PHE A 58 0.77 1.28 -5.74
CA PHE A 58 0.15 0.00 -5.47
C PHE A 58 0.78 -0.64 -4.24
N GLY A 59 0.00 -0.84 -3.19
CA GLY A 59 0.43 -1.40 -1.92
C GLY A 59 -0.09 -2.82 -1.71
N PHE A 60 0.82 -3.76 -1.46
CA PHE A 60 0.47 -5.16 -1.16
C PHE A 60 1.63 -5.91 -0.50
N GLY A 61 1.31 -7.04 0.12
CA GLY A 61 2.28 -7.91 0.79
C GLY A 61 2.18 -9.36 0.35
N ALA A 62 2.82 -10.22 1.13
CA ALA A 62 2.76 -11.68 0.98
C ALA A 62 2.55 -12.37 2.34
N TYR A 63 2.09 -11.62 3.35
CA TYR A 63 1.74 -12.16 4.65
C TYR A 63 0.32 -12.69 4.61
N ASN A 64 0.06 -13.73 5.40
CA ASN A 64 -1.28 -14.25 5.70
C ASN A 64 -2.21 -14.35 4.46
N PRO A 65 -1.81 -15.11 3.43
CA PRO A 65 -2.56 -15.21 2.17
C PRO A 65 -4.04 -15.54 2.41
N ARG A 66 -4.92 -14.79 1.73
CA ARG A 66 -6.38 -14.85 1.88
C ARG A 66 -6.88 -14.81 3.33
N GLY A 67 -6.20 -14.04 4.20
CA GLY A 67 -6.55 -13.89 5.60
C GLY A 67 -6.28 -15.15 6.46
N GLN A 68 -5.50 -16.10 5.95
CA GLN A 68 -5.05 -17.26 6.72
C GLN A 68 -3.86 -16.88 7.58
N THR A 69 -3.89 -17.16 8.87
CA THR A 69 -2.74 -16.91 9.74
C THR A 69 -1.65 -17.95 9.50
N PHE A 70 -0.51 -17.52 8.98
CA PHE A 70 0.68 -18.36 8.81
C PHE A 70 1.73 -18.06 9.89
N PRO A 71 2.62 -19.02 10.22
CA PRO A 71 3.77 -18.77 11.08
C PRO A 71 4.67 -17.65 10.52
N ASN A 72 5.26 -16.85 11.42
CA ASN A 72 6.06 -15.69 11.02
C ASN A 72 7.22 -16.05 10.09
N ASP A 73 7.89 -17.20 10.29
CA ASP A 73 8.99 -17.62 9.43
C ASP A 73 8.54 -17.98 8.01
N VAL A 74 7.30 -18.44 7.84
CA VAL A 74 6.69 -18.69 6.52
C VAL A 74 6.38 -17.36 5.84
N ASN A 75 5.76 -16.43 6.56
CA ASN A 75 5.45 -15.09 6.05
C ASN A 75 6.72 -14.33 5.63
N GLU A 76 7.79 -14.36 6.43
CA GLU A 76 9.08 -13.73 6.09
C GLU A 76 9.70 -14.35 4.83
N LYS A 77 9.63 -15.69 4.66
CA LYS A 77 10.10 -16.37 3.44
C LYS A 77 9.29 -15.95 2.22
N GLN A 78 7.97 -15.87 2.33
CA GLN A 78 7.11 -15.44 1.22
C GLN A 78 7.36 -13.97 0.85
N HIS A 79 7.54 -13.10 1.84
CA HIS A 79 7.86 -11.69 1.63
C HIS A 79 9.23 -11.48 0.98
N ALA A 80 10.24 -12.28 1.35
CA ALA A 80 11.54 -12.26 0.69
C ALA A 80 11.45 -12.74 -0.78
N LEU A 81 10.63 -13.76 -1.06
CA LEU A 81 10.37 -14.19 -2.43
C LEU A 81 9.66 -13.09 -3.23
N LEU A 82 8.65 -12.44 -2.64
CA LEU A 82 7.91 -11.36 -3.29
C LEU A 82 8.85 -10.20 -3.64
N LYS A 83 9.74 -9.82 -2.71
CA LYS A 83 10.76 -8.80 -2.97
C LYS A 83 11.59 -9.13 -4.21
N LYS A 84 12.09 -10.36 -4.30
CA LYS A 84 12.90 -10.81 -5.44
C LYS A 84 12.12 -10.79 -6.76
N ASP A 85 10.85 -11.17 -6.73
CA ASP A 85 9.99 -11.11 -7.90
C ASP A 85 9.72 -9.66 -8.34
N ILE A 86 9.50 -8.75 -7.40
CA ILE A 86 9.38 -7.30 -7.68
C ILE A 86 10.69 -6.80 -8.28
N GLU A 87 11.84 -7.05 -7.64
CA GLU A 87 13.16 -6.64 -8.13
C GLU A 87 13.41 -7.12 -9.57
N THR A 88 13.05 -8.37 -9.86
CA THR A 88 13.19 -8.96 -11.20
C THR A 88 12.27 -8.29 -12.21
N SER A 89 11.00 -8.08 -11.84
CA SER A 89 9.99 -7.51 -12.74
C SER A 89 10.25 -6.02 -13.02
N MET A 90 10.78 -5.29 -12.04
CA MET A 90 11.04 -3.85 -12.12
C MET A 90 12.25 -3.50 -13.00
N ILE A 91 13.06 -4.47 -13.43
CA ILE A 91 14.17 -4.24 -14.38
C ILE A 91 13.65 -3.58 -15.66
N ASP A 92 12.54 -4.10 -16.19
CA ASP A 92 11.91 -3.63 -17.43
C ASP A 92 11.19 -2.27 -17.25
N TYR A 93 11.01 -1.81 -16.01
CA TYR A 93 10.31 -0.58 -15.66
C TYR A 93 11.20 0.45 -14.95
N SER A 94 12.52 0.27 -14.97
CA SER A 94 13.47 1.07 -14.17
C SER A 94 13.39 2.59 -14.39
N ASP A 95 12.95 3.03 -15.58
CA ASP A 95 12.77 4.43 -15.98
C ASP A 95 11.43 5.04 -15.57
N VAL A 96 10.40 4.21 -15.36
CA VAL A 96 9.01 4.63 -15.18
C VAL A 96 8.40 4.17 -13.86
N GLY A 97 9.09 3.30 -13.13
CA GLY A 97 8.64 2.73 -11.88
C GLY A 97 9.72 2.69 -10.80
N LYS A 98 9.28 2.74 -9.55
CA LYS A 98 10.09 2.54 -8.34
C LYS A 98 9.32 1.68 -7.37
N PHE A 99 10.02 1.07 -6.42
CA PHE A 99 9.37 0.40 -5.30
C PHE A 99 10.16 0.58 -4.00
N TRP A 100 9.47 0.49 -2.88
CA TRP A 100 10.06 0.53 -1.54
C TRP A 100 9.26 -0.35 -0.57
N GLU A 101 9.80 -0.57 0.62
CA GLU A 101 9.12 -1.30 1.70
C GLU A 101 7.91 -0.50 2.20
N GLY A 102 6.82 -1.18 2.50
CA GLY A 102 5.64 -0.61 3.14
C GLY A 102 5.07 -1.56 4.20
N ALA A 103 4.06 -1.12 4.92
CA ALA A 103 3.27 -1.97 5.80
C ALA A 103 1.85 -1.41 5.92
N SER A 104 0.88 -2.29 6.06
CA SER A 104 -0.48 -1.90 6.45
C SER A 104 -0.68 -2.21 7.93
N ILE A 105 -1.32 -1.29 8.65
CA ILE A 105 -1.66 -1.39 10.07
C ILE A 105 -3.18 -1.48 10.19
N TRP A 106 -3.63 -2.51 10.90
CA TRP A 106 -5.04 -2.74 11.19
C TRP A 106 -5.45 -2.08 12.52
N GLU A 107 -6.76 -1.97 12.77
CA GLU A 107 -7.30 -1.34 13.99
C GLU A 107 -6.83 -1.99 15.29
N ASP A 108 -6.55 -3.30 15.26
CA ASP A 108 -6.05 -4.06 16.41
C ASP A 108 -4.54 -3.84 16.67
N GLY A 109 -3.89 -2.96 15.90
CA GLY A 109 -2.46 -2.66 15.99
C GLY A 109 -1.56 -3.71 15.36
N SER A 110 -2.12 -4.80 14.81
CA SER A 110 -1.34 -5.72 13.99
C SER A 110 -0.91 -5.04 12.69
N SER A 111 0.25 -5.45 12.17
CA SER A 111 0.77 -4.94 10.92
C SER A 111 1.21 -6.06 10.00
N GLU A 112 1.09 -5.82 8.71
CA GLU A 112 1.53 -6.74 7.66
C GLU A 112 2.53 -6.02 6.76
N LYS A 113 3.73 -6.59 6.66
CA LYS A 113 4.80 -6.06 5.80
C LYS A 113 4.43 -6.25 4.33
N GLY A 114 4.74 -5.25 3.54
CA GLY A 114 4.51 -5.25 2.11
C GLY A 114 5.48 -4.36 1.36
N PHE A 115 5.09 -4.00 0.14
CA PHE A 115 5.82 -3.12 -0.74
C PHE A 115 4.85 -2.12 -1.35
N ILE A 116 5.37 -0.94 -1.67
CA ILE A 116 4.70 0.04 -2.50
C ILE A 116 5.40 0.06 -3.84
N LEU A 117 4.66 -0.15 -4.92
CA LEU A 117 5.11 0.04 -6.30
C LEU A 117 4.54 1.37 -6.79
N ALA A 118 5.40 2.29 -7.19
CA ALA A 118 4.99 3.56 -7.80
C ALA A 118 5.30 3.53 -9.30
N PHE A 119 4.30 3.81 -10.12
CA PHE A 119 4.43 3.96 -11.56
C PHE A 119 3.97 5.35 -11.96
N ARG A 120 4.73 6.01 -12.85
CA ARG A 120 4.28 7.27 -13.47
C ARG A 120 2.85 7.09 -13.99
N GLU A 121 2.03 8.13 -13.90
CA GLU A 121 0.61 8.08 -14.29
C GLU A 121 0.39 7.50 -15.70
N SER A 122 1.28 7.83 -16.66
CA SER A 122 1.21 7.32 -18.02
C SER A 122 1.41 5.81 -18.16
N HIS A 123 1.88 5.13 -17.12
CA HIS A 123 2.14 3.69 -17.04
C HIS A 123 1.37 3.02 -15.89
N ALA A 124 0.31 3.67 -15.39
CA ALA A 124 -0.48 3.17 -14.26
C ALA A 124 -1.12 1.80 -14.56
N ASN A 125 -1.50 1.53 -15.81
CA ASN A 125 -2.09 0.24 -16.20
C ASN A 125 -1.08 -0.91 -16.14
N GLU A 126 0.16 -0.66 -16.55
CA GLU A 126 1.28 -1.61 -16.45
C GLU A 126 1.58 -1.91 -14.97
N GLY A 127 1.64 -0.88 -14.14
CA GLY A 127 1.82 -1.01 -12.69
C GLY A 127 0.69 -1.81 -12.01
N LEU A 128 -0.57 -1.53 -12.39
CA LEU A 128 -1.72 -2.28 -11.90
C LEU A 128 -1.66 -3.75 -12.30
N ASN A 129 -1.41 -4.02 -13.59
CA ASN A 129 -1.31 -5.39 -14.10
C ASN A 129 -0.20 -6.18 -13.41
N LEU A 130 0.98 -5.57 -13.22
CA LEU A 130 2.08 -6.19 -12.49
C LEU A 130 1.69 -6.51 -11.04
N SER A 131 1.12 -5.52 -10.34
CA SER A 131 0.73 -5.65 -8.94
C SER A 131 -0.33 -6.73 -8.72
N VAL A 132 -1.36 -6.77 -9.57
CA VAL A 132 -2.40 -7.81 -9.54
C VAL A 132 -1.82 -9.19 -9.83
N ASN A 133 -0.91 -9.33 -10.79
CA ASN A 133 -0.30 -10.61 -11.12
C ASN A 133 0.59 -11.14 -9.98
N LEU A 134 1.36 -10.26 -9.33
CA LEU A 134 2.14 -10.62 -8.15
C LEU A 134 1.22 -10.97 -6.97
N ALA A 135 0.19 -10.16 -6.69
CA ALA A 135 -0.79 -10.44 -5.66
C ALA A 135 -1.46 -11.81 -5.85
N ARG A 136 -1.85 -12.17 -7.08
CA ARG A 136 -2.36 -13.52 -7.41
C ARG A 136 -1.34 -14.62 -7.13
N LYS A 137 -0.07 -14.42 -7.50
CA LYS A 137 1.01 -15.39 -7.25
C LYS A 137 1.20 -15.67 -5.76
N TYR A 138 0.98 -14.66 -4.92
CA TYR A 138 1.10 -14.74 -3.45
C TYR A 138 -0.23 -14.93 -2.73
N ASP A 139 -1.28 -15.36 -3.45
CA ASP A 139 -2.60 -15.68 -2.90
C ASP A 139 -3.18 -14.54 -2.03
N GLN A 140 -3.08 -13.30 -2.54
CA GLN A 140 -3.62 -12.12 -1.88
C GLN A 140 -5.04 -11.84 -2.35
N GLY A 141 -5.91 -11.49 -1.40
CA GLY A 141 -7.33 -11.22 -1.65
C GLY A 141 -7.57 -9.92 -2.42
N ALA A 142 -6.81 -8.87 -2.09
CA ALA A 142 -6.89 -7.55 -2.68
C ALA A 142 -5.54 -6.81 -2.58
N ILE A 143 -5.44 -5.66 -3.26
CA ILE A 143 -4.33 -4.70 -3.15
C ILE A 143 -4.89 -3.30 -2.91
N TYR A 144 -4.06 -2.40 -2.38
CA TYR A 144 -4.39 -0.98 -2.35
C TYR A 144 -3.83 -0.27 -3.58
N LYS A 145 -4.62 0.62 -4.19
CA LYS A 145 -4.21 1.55 -5.22
C LYS A 145 -4.31 2.97 -4.64
N PHE A 146 -3.28 3.78 -4.80
CA PHE A 146 -3.28 5.18 -4.37
C PHE A 146 -3.12 6.09 -5.58
N GLU A 147 -3.94 7.13 -5.68
CA GLU A 147 -3.88 8.14 -6.74
C GLU A 147 -4.30 9.52 -6.24
N MET A 148 -3.69 10.57 -6.80
CA MET A 148 -4.09 11.94 -6.52
C MET A 148 -5.36 12.30 -7.30
N GLU A 149 -6.37 12.82 -6.59
CA GLU A 149 -7.53 13.50 -7.17
C GLU A 149 -7.48 14.98 -6.78
N GLY A 150 -6.84 15.79 -7.64
CA GLY A 150 -6.46 17.15 -7.27
C GLY A 150 -5.37 17.13 -6.21
N GLU A 151 -5.66 17.68 -5.03
CA GLU A 151 -4.74 17.72 -3.88
C GLU A 151 -5.00 16.60 -2.86
N ARG A 152 -5.93 15.69 -3.15
CA ARG A 152 -6.36 14.63 -2.24
C ARG A 152 -5.77 13.30 -2.68
N LEU A 153 -5.17 12.55 -1.75
CA LEU A 153 -4.73 11.20 -2.03
C LEU A 153 -5.88 10.23 -1.77
N MET A 154 -6.34 9.56 -2.81
CA MET A 154 -7.38 8.54 -2.73
C MET A 154 -6.75 7.16 -2.64
N ARG A 155 -7.28 6.30 -1.77
CA ARG A 155 -6.96 4.88 -1.70
C ARG A 155 -8.16 4.04 -2.12
N ASP A 156 -7.99 3.29 -3.20
CA ASP A 156 -8.92 2.27 -3.66
C ASP A 156 -8.44 0.89 -3.20
N THR A 157 -9.37 0.04 -2.75
CA THR A 157 -9.12 -1.40 -2.58
C THR A 157 -9.52 -2.11 -3.86
N ILE A 158 -8.54 -2.74 -4.51
CA ILE A 158 -8.75 -3.46 -5.78
C ILE A 158 -8.81 -4.95 -5.47
N ALA A 159 -9.97 -5.56 -5.71
CA ALA A 159 -10.15 -7.00 -5.56
C ALA A 159 -9.22 -7.78 -6.50
N VAL A 160 -8.62 -8.86 -6.00
CA VAL A 160 -7.73 -9.74 -6.75
C VAL A 160 -8.26 -11.17 -6.80
N LEU A 161 -8.46 -11.78 -5.63
CA LEU A 161 -9.01 -13.13 -5.45
C LEU A 161 -10.29 -13.13 -4.60
N ASP A 162 -10.51 -12.09 -3.79
CA ASP A 162 -11.68 -11.97 -2.92
C ASP A 162 -12.56 -10.79 -3.39
N ASP A 163 -13.67 -11.13 -4.06
CA ASP A 163 -14.65 -10.17 -4.58
C ASP A 163 -15.35 -9.38 -3.47
N GLY A 164 -15.77 -8.15 -3.78
CA GLY A 164 -16.53 -7.31 -2.86
C GLY A 164 -15.71 -6.66 -1.76
N THR A 165 -14.39 -6.56 -1.94
CA THR A 165 -13.49 -5.79 -1.08
C THR A 165 -13.38 -4.32 -1.48
N ASP A 166 -14.10 -3.90 -2.54
CA ASP A 166 -14.02 -2.56 -3.09
C ASP A 166 -14.42 -1.49 -2.07
N ALA A 167 -13.47 -0.60 -1.80
CA ALA A 167 -13.64 0.57 -0.95
C ALA A 167 -12.76 1.68 -1.52
N LYS A 168 -13.29 2.91 -1.56
CA LYS A 168 -12.55 4.11 -1.93
C LYS A 168 -12.62 5.11 -0.78
N VAL A 169 -11.46 5.50 -0.27
CA VAL A 169 -11.35 6.43 0.86
C VAL A 169 -10.32 7.51 0.56
N GLU A 170 -10.52 8.69 1.12
CA GLU A 170 -9.48 9.71 1.16
C GLU A 170 -8.51 9.38 2.30
N VAL A 171 -7.21 9.45 2.02
CA VAL A 171 -6.15 9.29 3.02
C VAL A 171 -5.36 10.59 3.16
N ILE A 172 -4.95 10.87 4.39
CA ILE A 172 -4.12 12.01 4.77
C ILE A 172 -2.88 11.52 5.49
N MET A 173 -1.83 12.34 5.55
CA MET A 173 -0.65 12.05 6.36
C MET A 173 -1.03 12.07 7.84
N ASP A 174 -0.64 11.03 8.54
CA ASP A 174 -0.79 10.94 9.98
C ASP A 174 0.44 11.57 10.64
N SER A 175 0.28 12.76 11.20
CA SER A 175 1.34 13.46 11.93
C SER A 175 1.55 12.93 13.36
N SER A 176 0.85 11.87 13.77
CA SER A 176 1.05 11.27 15.09
C SER A 176 2.44 10.61 15.19
N THR A 177 3.20 10.99 16.21
CA THR A 177 4.61 10.62 16.38
C THR A 177 4.85 9.23 16.98
N ASP A 178 3.82 8.40 17.14
CA ASP A 178 3.99 7.07 17.76
C ASP A 178 4.47 6.02 16.73
N LEU A 179 5.75 6.12 16.39
CA LEU A 179 6.46 5.23 15.47
C LEU A 179 7.11 4.03 16.17
N SER A 180 6.81 3.82 17.45
CA SER A 180 7.46 2.85 18.35
C SER A 180 7.54 1.40 17.82
N PRO A 181 6.65 0.89 16.95
CA PRO A 181 6.78 -0.47 16.41
C PRO A 181 7.68 -0.59 15.16
N PHE A 182 8.12 0.52 14.55
CA PHE A 182 8.62 0.53 13.16
C PHE A 182 10.08 0.97 12.97
N ILE A 183 10.83 1.15 14.08
CA ILE A 183 12.29 1.33 14.09
C ILE A 183 12.96 0.12 14.75
#